data_AF-D3NSD4-F1
#
_entry.id   AF-D3NSD4-F1
#
_cell.length_a   1.000
_cell.length_b   1.000
_cell.length_c   1.000
_cell.angle_alpha   90.00
_cell.angle_beta   90.00
_cell.angle_gamma   90.00
#
_symmetry.space_group_name_H-M   'P 1'
#
loop_
_entity.id
_entity.type
_entity.pdbx_description
1 polymer ?
#
loop_
_entity_poly.entity_id
_entity_poly.type
_entity_poly.pdbx_seq_one_letter_code
_entity_poly.pdbx_strand_id
1 'polypeptide(L)'
;MAAAAIRRPAPARSATIGPKRCWRPSSPACGPTGEDDRRGIERLSAFLPFPDGALFDIGWLSALADEVPRAEALDRARPVVAGAIRRTDAAGAAALAAIDALVTGAALDAIPALLAAETEGLPEAAAASERSLHDLMSRVAYKRRELMPLFPPLIERIAAVHAAAIQACGRARWRLMAARARLRPGRPSSPIQGAGTRYVKSDRFDARAAESLPAIDRTRADRILKRLGEVPVPDELELRPLDDGDDLWTIRAGGASRFILRVERDRRGPFYMVEDVGPQAA
;
A
#
# COMPACT_ATOMS: atom_id res chain seq x y z
N MET A 1 25.64 -63.16 -45.68
CA MET A 1 24.26 -62.63 -45.83
C MET A 1 24.30 -61.12 -45.61
N ALA A 2 23.48 -60.41 -46.39
CA ALA A 2 23.56 -59.01 -46.79
C ALA A 2 23.88 -57.95 -45.72
N ALA A 3 24.72 -56.99 -46.13
CA ALA A 3 24.92 -55.68 -45.52
C ALA A 3 23.82 -54.70 -45.95
N ALA A 4 23.38 -53.82 -45.05
CA ALA A 4 22.54 -52.67 -45.38
C ALA A 4 23.16 -51.38 -44.81
N ALA A 5 23.62 -50.54 -45.72
CA ALA A 5 24.15 -49.20 -45.47
C ALA A 5 23.01 -48.19 -45.39
N ILE A 6 23.04 -47.28 -44.40
CA ILE A 6 22.18 -46.09 -44.38
C ILE A 6 23.06 -44.83 -44.32
N ARG A 7 22.84 -44.00 -45.34
CA ARG A 7 23.54 -42.76 -45.68
C ARG A 7 23.26 -41.64 -44.67
N ARG A 8 24.30 -40.91 -44.29
CA ARG A 8 24.22 -39.55 -43.74
C ARG A 8 24.09 -38.53 -44.89
N PRO A 9 23.31 -37.45 -44.74
CA PRO A 9 23.52 -36.23 -45.52
C PRO A 9 24.40 -35.23 -44.76
N ALA A 10 25.34 -34.63 -45.49
CA ALA A 10 26.24 -33.55 -45.08
C ALA A 10 25.65 -32.17 -45.49
N PRO A 11 26.24 -31.04 -45.03
CA PRO A 11 25.57 -29.75 -44.88
C PRO A 11 25.70 -28.84 -46.11
N ALA A 12 24.77 -27.90 -46.26
CA ALA A 12 24.85 -26.80 -47.23
C ALA A 12 25.12 -25.45 -46.52
N ARG A 13 25.94 -24.64 -47.19
CA ARG A 13 26.66 -23.46 -46.72
C ARG A 13 25.87 -22.14 -46.86
N SER A 14 26.21 -21.22 -45.97
CA SER A 14 26.46 -19.77 -46.12
C SER A 14 25.87 -18.96 -47.28
N ALA A 15 25.20 -17.86 -46.91
CA ALA A 15 25.15 -16.57 -47.61
C ALA A 15 24.59 -15.52 -46.62
N THR A 16 24.94 -14.23 -46.50
CA THR A 16 26.04 -13.36 -46.94
C THR A 16 25.86 -12.08 -46.09
N ILE A 17 26.95 -11.41 -45.71
CA ILE A 17 26.97 -10.17 -44.92
C ILE A 17 26.86 -8.93 -45.82
N GLY A 18 26.06 -7.95 -45.40
CA GLY A 18 26.27 -6.49 -45.63
C GLY A 18 25.12 -5.74 -46.33
N PRO A 19 25.00 -4.39 -46.24
CA PRO A 19 25.69 -3.42 -45.37
C PRO A 19 24.76 -2.43 -44.61
N LYS A 20 25.40 -1.58 -43.80
CA LYS A 20 24.92 -0.47 -42.96
C LYS A 20 23.86 0.46 -43.61
N ARG A 21 22.87 0.90 -42.83
CA ARG A 21 22.25 2.23 -42.95
C ARG A 21 22.12 2.90 -41.58
N CYS A 22 22.76 4.05 -41.47
CA CYS A 22 22.61 5.04 -40.42
C CYS A 22 21.25 5.72 -40.55
N TRP A 23 20.46 5.81 -39.47
CA TRP A 23 19.42 6.83 -39.30
C TRP A 23 19.50 7.40 -37.88
N ARG A 24 19.68 8.72 -37.81
CA ARG A 24 19.69 9.56 -36.60
C ARG A 24 18.25 10.00 -36.25
N PRO A 25 18.02 10.72 -35.12
CA PRO A 25 16.87 10.57 -34.25
C PRO A 25 15.68 11.46 -34.62
N SER A 26 14.50 11.09 -34.13
CA SER A 26 13.33 11.97 -34.08
C SER A 26 12.58 11.72 -32.77
N SER A 27 12.89 12.52 -31.75
CA SER A 27 11.90 12.92 -30.74
C SER A 27 11.07 14.07 -31.34
N PRO A 28 9.78 14.18 -30.98
CA PRO A 28 9.46 15.02 -29.84
C PRO A 28 8.43 14.42 -28.87
N ALA A 29 8.63 14.78 -27.60
CA ALA A 29 7.65 14.99 -26.55
C ALA A 29 6.18 14.54 -26.77
N CYS A 30 5.74 13.57 -25.96
CA CYS A 30 4.43 13.58 -25.33
C CYS A 30 4.66 13.22 -23.86
N GLY A 31 4.64 14.25 -22.99
CA GLY A 31 4.58 14.05 -21.55
C GLY A 31 3.22 13.46 -21.14
N PRO A 32 3.13 12.73 -20.03
CA PRO A 32 1.84 12.36 -19.49
C PRO A 32 1.11 13.64 -19.07
N THR A 33 -0.05 13.87 -19.67
CA THR A 33 -1.01 14.91 -19.31
C THR A 33 -1.40 14.73 -17.84
N GLY A 34 -1.04 15.71 -17.00
CA GLY A 34 -1.34 15.77 -15.56
C GLY A 34 -2.81 16.01 -15.21
N GLU A 35 -3.73 15.39 -15.97
CA GLU A 35 -5.18 15.55 -15.84
C GLU A 35 -5.85 14.27 -15.31
N ASP A 36 -5.22 13.11 -15.47
CA ASP A 36 -5.65 11.84 -14.83
C ASP A 36 -5.16 11.74 -13.37
N ASP A 37 -3.99 12.33 -13.08
CA ASP A 37 -3.39 12.37 -11.75
C ASP A 37 -4.21 13.25 -10.78
N ARG A 38 -4.82 14.33 -11.31
CA ARG A 38 -5.65 15.25 -10.51
C ARG A 38 -7.00 14.65 -10.11
N ARG A 39 -7.60 13.77 -10.92
CA ARG A 39 -8.88 13.11 -10.57
C ARG A 39 -8.72 12.05 -9.48
N GLY A 40 -7.55 11.41 -9.40
CA GLY A 40 -7.19 10.53 -8.28
C GLY A 40 -7.00 11.32 -6.98
N ILE A 41 -6.30 12.45 -7.03
CA ILE A 41 -6.05 13.35 -5.90
C ILE A 41 -7.35 14.02 -5.40
N GLU A 42 -8.24 14.43 -6.30
CA GLU A 42 -9.55 15.01 -5.94
C GLU A 42 -10.47 14.00 -5.23
N ARG A 43 -10.44 12.72 -5.62
CA ARG A 43 -11.19 11.68 -4.89
C ARG A 43 -10.60 11.42 -3.50
N LEU A 44 -9.29 11.54 -3.31
CA LEU A 44 -8.64 11.35 -2.00
C LEU A 44 -8.95 12.47 -1.00
N SER A 45 -9.10 13.71 -1.48
CA SER A 45 -9.59 14.83 -0.66
C SER A 45 -11.01 14.59 -0.09
N ALA A 46 -11.77 13.67 -0.70
CA ALA A 46 -13.10 13.30 -0.25
C ALA A 46 -13.12 12.19 0.82
N PHE A 47 -12.03 11.41 1.00
CA PHE A 47 -12.07 10.24 1.89
C PHE A 47 -11.41 10.45 3.25
N LEU A 48 -10.43 11.35 3.35
CA LEU A 48 -9.78 11.67 4.62
C LEU A 48 -9.46 13.16 4.66
N PRO A 49 -10.42 14.04 4.99
CA PRO A 49 -10.10 15.42 5.28
C PRO A 49 -9.35 15.44 6.61
N PHE A 50 -8.05 15.19 6.58
CA PHE A 50 -7.19 15.66 7.66
C PHE A 50 -7.18 17.19 7.52
N PRO A 51 -7.78 17.93 8.46
CA PRO A 51 -8.01 19.34 8.27
C PRO A 51 -6.75 20.10 8.67
N ASP A 52 -5.66 19.94 7.91
CA ASP A 52 -4.38 20.59 8.18
C ASP A 52 -4.52 22.13 8.20
N GLY A 53 -5.33 22.68 7.28
CA GLY A 53 -5.61 24.11 7.22
C GLY A 53 -6.45 24.66 8.39
N ALA A 54 -7.24 23.82 9.07
CA ALA A 54 -8.08 24.24 10.20
C ALA A 54 -7.45 23.94 11.57
N LEU A 55 -6.47 23.04 11.64
CA LEU A 55 -5.72 22.75 12.86
C LEU A 55 -4.83 23.93 13.27
N PHE A 56 -4.28 24.66 12.29
CA PHE A 56 -3.27 25.73 12.48
C PHE A 56 -3.67 27.07 11.85
N ASP A 57 -4.94 27.45 11.95
CA ASP A 57 -5.43 28.77 11.51
C ASP A 57 -4.57 29.91 12.07
N ILE A 58 -4.24 30.91 11.25
CA ILE A 58 -3.39 32.06 11.61
C ILE A 58 -3.93 32.81 12.85
N GLY A 59 -5.24 32.77 13.11
CA GLY A 59 -5.88 33.31 14.30
C GLY A 59 -5.40 32.70 15.63
N TRP A 60 -4.78 31.52 15.60
CA TRP A 60 -4.09 30.94 16.76
C TRP A 60 -2.90 31.79 17.23
N LEU A 61 -2.13 32.34 16.29
CA LEU A 61 -0.93 33.12 16.58
C LEU A 61 -1.27 34.51 17.11
N SER A 62 -2.39 35.11 16.68
CA SER A 62 -2.78 36.44 17.15
C SER A 62 -3.10 36.47 18.64
N ALA A 63 -3.70 35.41 19.20
CA ALA A 63 -3.98 35.31 20.64
C ALA A 63 -2.70 35.16 21.49
N LEU A 64 -1.60 34.70 20.89
CA LEU A 64 -0.30 34.50 21.55
C LEU A 64 0.67 35.68 21.35
N ALA A 65 0.28 36.65 20.52
CA ALA A 65 1.12 37.77 20.11
C ALA A 65 1.11 38.97 21.09
N ASP A 66 0.14 39.05 22.01
CA ASP A 66 0.06 40.12 23.00
C ASP A 66 1.24 40.05 23.99
N GLU A 67 1.90 41.17 24.25
CA GLU A 67 2.96 41.30 25.26
C GLU A 67 2.37 41.35 26.69
N VAL A 68 1.96 40.18 27.19
CA VAL A 68 1.54 39.98 28.58
C VAL A 68 2.61 39.25 29.41
N PRO A 69 2.61 39.36 30.75
CA PRO A 69 3.49 38.61 31.62
C PRO A 69 3.45 37.10 31.36
N ARG A 70 4.57 36.41 31.62
CA ARG A 70 4.75 34.98 31.33
C ARG A 70 3.61 34.09 31.84
N ALA A 71 3.16 34.30 33.08
CA ALA A 71 2.11 33.48 33.68
C ALA A 71 0.79 33.61 32.90
N GLU A 72 0.40 34.84 32.56
CA GLU A 72 -0.79 35.14 31.79
C GLU A 72 -0.70 34.62 30.34
N ALA A 73 0.48 34.70 29.73
CA ALA A 73 0.74 34.14 28.41
C ALA A 73 0.52 32.62 28.39
N LEU A 74 1.02 31.91 29.41
CA LEU A 74 0.85 30.47 29.56
C LEU A 74 -0.61 30.09 29.82
N ASP A 75 -1.31 30.84 30.67
CA ASP A 75 -2.72 30.58 30.99
C ASP A 75 -3.64 30.78 29.78
N ARG A 76 -3.35 31.78 28.94
CA ARG A 76 -4.04 31.97 27.65
C ARG A 76 -3.71 30.89 26.63
N ALA A 77 -2.46 30.41 26.58
CA ALA A 77 -2.00 29.45 25.58
C ALA A 77 -2.47 28.00 25.85
N ARG A 78 -2.54 27.57 27.11
CA ARG A 78 -2.97 26.22 27.51
C ARG A 78 -4.31 25.77 26.90
N PRO A 79 -5.43 26.51 27.03
CA PRO A 79 -6.72 26.09 26.47
C PRO A 79 -6.71 26.04 24.94
N VAL A 80 -5.88 26.87 24.28
CA VAL A 80 -5.71 26.85 22.83
C VAL A 80 -5.05 25.54 22.39
N VAL A 81 -3.91 25.17 22.99
CA VAL A 81 -3.21 23.91 22.68
C VAL A 81 -4.10 22.70 22.97
N ALA A 82 -4.79 22.69 24.11
CA ALA A 82 -5.77 21.65 24.43
C ALA A 82 -6.92 21.60 23.38
N GLY A 83 -7.31 22.74 22.84
CA GLY A 83 -8.24 22.87 21.73
C GLY A 83 -7.76 22.19 20.44
N ALA A 84 -6.50 22.37 20.03
CA ALA A 84 -5.98 21.62 18.87
C ALA A 84 -5.93 20.14 19.14
N ILE A 85 -5.43 19.71 20.29
CA ILE A 85 -5.37 18.28 20.64
C ILE A 85 -6.76 17.65 20.44
N ARG A 86 -7.82 18.27 20.97
CA ARG A 86 -9.20 17.78 20.76
C ARG A 86 -9.63 17.76 19.29
N ARG A 87 -9.23 18.75 18.48
CA ARG A 87 -9.54 18.78 17.04
C ARG A 87 -8.77 17.71 16.26
N THR A 88 -7.49 17.50 16.58
CA THR A 88 -6.67 16.41 16.04
C THR A 88 -7.30 15.06 16.36
N ASP A 89 -7.76 14.88 17.59
CA ASP A 89 -8.43 13.65 18.03
C ASP A 89 -9.75 13.41 17.31
N ALA A 90 -10.57 14.46 17.16
CA ALA A 90 -11.83 14.38 16.44
C ALA A 90 -11.61 14.05 14.95
N ALA A 91 -10.62 14.68 14.32
CA ALA A 91 -10.24 14.38 12.93
C ALA A 91 -9.75 12.93 12.78
N GLY A 92 -8.90 12.47 13.71
CA GLY A 92 -8.45 11.09 13.78
C GLY A 92 -9.60 10.10 13.92
N ALA A 93 -10.52 10.34 14.84
CA ALA A 93 -11.68 9.49 15.05
C ALA A 93 -12.59 9.44 13.81
N ALA A 94 -12.83 10.58 13.16
CA ALA A 94 -13.60 10.66 11.92
C ALA A 94 -12.93 9.87 10.77
N ALA A 95 -11.60 9.99 10.63
CA ALA A 95 -10.82 9.21 9.67
C ALA A 95 -10.95 7.70 9.91
N LEU A 96 -10.80 7.26 11.17
CA LEU A 96 -10.94 5.85 11.52
C LEU A 96 -12.37 5.32 11.27
N ALA A 97 -13.39 6.11 11.59
CA ALA A 97 -14.78 5.75 11.32
C ALA A 97 -15.07 5.64 9.82
N ALA A 98 -14.52 6.54 9.00
CA ALA A 98 -14.65 6.48 7.55
C ALA A 98 -13.99 5.23 6.97
N ILE A 99 -12.78 4.89 7.44
CA ILE A 99 -12.06 3.67 7.03
C ILE A 99 -12.86 2.41 7.43
N ASP A 100 -13.42 2.37 8.63
CA ASP A 100 -14.22 1.25 9.11
C ASP A 100 -15.50 1.07 8.28
N ALA A 101 -16.19 2.17 7.94
CA ALA A 101 -17.38 2.14 7.09
C ALA A 101 -17.12 1.52 5.71
N LEU A 102 -15.92 1.73 5.12
CA LEU A 102 -15.53 1.06 3.86
C LEU A 102 -15.46 -0.45 4.02
N VAL A 103 -14.93 -0.93 5.14
CA VAL A 103 -14.84 -2.37 5.46
C VAL A 103 -16.22 -2.95 5.72
N THR A 104 -17.03 -2.30 6.56
CA THR A 104 -18.40 -2.74 6.87
C THR A 104 -19.28 -2.79 5.62
N GLY A 105 -19.12 -1.82 4.72
CA GLY A 105 -19.82 -1.77 3.44
C GLY A 105 -19.25 -2.70 2.36
N ALA A 106 -18.16 -3.43 2.63
CA ALA A 106 -17.45 -4.25 1.66
C ALA A 106 -17.13 -3.50 0.35
N ALA A 107 -16.69 -2.24 0.45
CA ALA A 107 -16.40 -1.36 -0.68
C ALA A 107 -15.11 -1.78 -1.42
N LEU A 108 -15.20 -2.82 -2.24
CA LEU A 108 -14.04 -3.43 -2.91
C LEU A 108 -13.30 -2.47 -3.87
N ASP A 109 -14.01 -1.49 -4.41
CA ASP A 109 -13.47 -0.44 -5.27
C ASP A 109 -12.61 0.58 -4.52
N ALA A 110 -12.65 0.59 -3.18
CA ALA A 110 -11.79 1.43 -2.35
C ALA A 110 -10.35 0.89 -2.20
N ILE A 111 -10.06 -0.37 -2.57
CA ILE A 111 -8.73 -0.98 -2.39
C ILE A 111 -7.59 -0.13 -2.99
N PRO A 112 -7.66 0.35 -4.25
CA PRO A 112 -6.60 1.19 -4.81
C PRO A 112 -6.45 2.54 -4.10
N ALA A 113 -7.57 3.15 -3.69
CA ALA A 113 -7.56 4.42 -2.98
C ALA A 113 -6.92 4.28 -1.58
N LEU A 114 -7.20 3.18 -0.89
CA LEU A 114 -6.57 2.85 0.39
C LEU A 114 -5.07 2.59 0.25
N LEU A 115 -4.64 1.96 -0.86
CA LEU A 115 -3.21 1.79 -1.12
C LEU A 115 -2.50 3.14 -1.30
N ALA A 116 -3.05 4.02 -2.15
CA ALA A 116 -2.49 5.34 -2.38
C ALA A 116 -2.47 6.19 -1.09
N ALA A 117 -3.52 6.11 -0.26
CA ALA A 117 -3.57 6.76 1.03
C ALA A 117 -2.51 6.22 2.00
N GLU A 118 -2.29 4.90 2.04
CA GLU A 118 -1.29 4.25 2.88
C GLU A 118 0.15 4.63 2.47
N THR A 119 0.44 4.68 1.16
CA THR A 119 1.81 4.84 0.66
C THR A 119 2.24 6.30 0.42
N GLU A 120 1.29 7.18 0.13
CA GLU A 120 1.60 8.57 -0.26
C GLU A 120 0.78 9.58 0.54
N GLY A 121 -0.55 9.44 0.57
CA GLY A 121 -1.45 10.46 1.13
C GLY A 121 -1.26 10.73 2.62
N LEU A 122 -1.29 9.69 3.45
CA LEU A 122 -1.12 9.81 4.90
C LEU A 122 0.31 10.19 5.30
N PRO A 123 1.38 9.63 4.67
CA PRO A 123 2.74 10.11 4.88
C PRO A 123 2.92 11.60 4.54
N GLU A 124 2.39 12.08 3.41
CA GLU A 124 2.51 13.49 3.02
C GLU A 124 1.73 14.40 3.99
N ALA A 125 0.54 13.99 4.42
CA ALA A 125 -0.22 14.72 5.44
C ALA A 125 0.52 14.83 6.78
N ALA A 126 1.15 13.73 7.23
CA ALA A 126 1.98 13.75 8.43
C ALA A 126 3.17 14.72 8.28
N ALA A 127 3.87 14.68 7.14
CA ALA A 127 4.97 15.58 6.85
C ALA A 127 4.51 17.06 6.75
N ALA A 128 3.33 17.32 6.20
CA ALA A 128 2.75 18.66 6.13
C ALA A 128 2.38 19.20 7.53
N SER A 129 1.81 18.36 8.38
CA SER A 129 1.54 18.68 9.79
C SER A 129 2.82 18.99 10.57
N GLU A 130 3.88 18.19 10.39
CA GLU A 130 5.19 18.43 11.01
C GLU A 130 5.79 19.77 10.58
N ARG A 131 5.76 20.09 9.27
CA ARG A 131 6.25 21.39 8.75
C ARG A 131 5.46 22.56 9.34
N SER A 132 4.13 22.46 9.37
CA SER A 132 3.26 23.50 9.93
C SER A 132 3.53 23.74 11.41
N LEU A 133 3.75 22.68 12.17
CA LEU A 133 4.06 22.75 13.60
C LEU A 133 5.46 23.34 13.84
N HIS A 134 6.45 22.96 13.02
CA HIS A 134 7.79 23.53 13.08
C HIS A 134 7.79 25.04 12.79
N ASP A 135 7.05 25.48 11.77
CA ASP A 135 6.89 26.89 11.43
C ASP A 135 6.24 27.68 12.58
N LEU A 136 5.19 27.11 13.17
CA LEU A 136 4.51 27.67 14.35
C LEU A 136 5.47 27.81 15.53
N MET A 137 6.18 26.74 15.87
CA MET A 137 7.15 26.72 16.95
C MET A 137 8.29 27.72 16.72
N SER A 138 8.76 27.88 15.48
CA SER A 138 9.81 28.86 15.15
C SER A 138 9.35 30.30 15.37
N ARG A 139 8.11 30.64 14.97
CA ARG A 139 7.51 31.96 15.22
C ARG A 139 7.30 32.22 16.71
N VAL A 140 6.85 31.21 17.45
CA VAL A 140 6.66 31.28 18.90
C VAL A 140 8.00 31.38 19.63
N ALA A 141 9.01 30.61 19.25
CA ALA A 141 10.34 30.66 19.86
C ALA A 141 10.99 32.05 19.72
N TYR A 142 10.77 32.71 18.58
CA TYR A 142 11.28 34.06 18.33
C TYR A 142 10.63 35.12 19.23
N LYS A 143 9.30 35.03 19.47
CA LYS A 143 8.55 36.06 20.23
C LYS A 143 8.31 35.72 21.71
N ARG A 144 8.19 34.43 22.04
CA ARG A 144 7.61 33.88 23.30
C ARG A 144 8.17 32.48 23.63
N ARG A 145 9.48 32.36 23.78
CA ARG A 145 10.17 31.07 24.05
C ARG A 145 9.62 30.31 25.26
N GLU A 146 9.04 31.00 26.23
CA GLU A 146 8.39 30.43 27.41
C GLU A 146 7.20 29.52 27.10
N LEU A 147 6.58 29.63 25.91
CA LEU A 147 5.44 28.81 25.49
C LEU A 147 5.86 27.45 24.90
N MET A 148 7.14 27.29 24.55
CA MET A 148 7.68 26.06 23.94
C MET A 148 7.35 24.76 24.70
N PRO A 149 7.34 24.72 26.05
CA PRO A 149 6.97 23.51 26.80
C PRO A 149 5.51 23.04 26.60
N LEU A 150 4.63 23.82 25.96
CA LEU A 150 3.26 23.43 25.70
C LEU A 150 3.10 22.57 24.42
N PHE A 151 4.08 22.57 23.52
CA PHE A 151 4.01 21.92 22.22
C PHE A 151 4.24 20.39 22.20
N PRO A 152 5.09 19.79 23.06
CA PRO A 152 5.37 18.35 23.00
C PRO A 152 4.11 17.45 23.01
N PRO A 153 3.10 17.67 23.88
CA PRO A 153 1.88 16.86 23.85
C PRO A 153 1.11 16.94 22.52
N LEU A 154 1.14 18.09 21.85
CA LEU A 154 0.50 18.27 20.55
C LEU A 154 1.27 17.53 19.44
N ILE A 155 2.61 17.60 19.45
CA ILE A 155 3.49 16.85 18.52
C ILE A 155 3.22 15.35 18.64
N GLU A 156 3.30 14.82 19.86
CA GLU A 156 3.08 13.41 20.16
C GLU A 156 1.69 12.97 19.70
N ARG A 157 0.68 13.81 19.89
CA ARG A 157 -0.68 13.47 19.51
C ARG A 157 -0.89 13.43 17.99
N ILE A 158 -0.37 14.41 17.26
CA ILE A 158 -0.43 14.42 15.80
C ILE A 158 0.23 13.16 15.23
N ALA A 159 1.45 12.84 15.69
CA ALA A 159 2.17 11.64 15.27
C ALA A 159 1.37 10.36 15.56
N ALA A 160 0.78 10.24 16.76
CA ALA A 160 -0.03 9.09 17.14
C ALA A 160 -1.26 8.90 16.26
N VAL A 161 -1.96 10.00 15.90
CA VAL A 161 -3.16 9.90 15.06
C VAL A 161 -2.81 9.51 13.63
N HIS A 162 -1.76 10.09 13.03
CA HIS A 162 -1.33 9.68 11.68
C HIS A 162 -0.87 8.21 11.66
N ALA A 163 -0.11 7.76 12.66
CA ALA A 163 0.30 6.37 12.77
C ALA A 163 -0.91 5.42 12.87
N ALA A 164 -1.91 5.77 13.68
CA ALA A 164 -3.15 5.00 13.80
C ALA A 164 -3.93 4.94 12.48
N ALA A 165 -4.01 6.05 11.74
CA ALA A 165 -4.68 6.12 10.45
C ALA A 165 -3.97 5.24 9.39
N ILE A 166 -2.63 5.28 9.30
CA ILE A 166 -1.85 4.45 8.37
C ILE A 166 -2.10 2.96 8.66
N GLN A 167 -2.00 2.56 9.92
CA GLN A 167 -2.27 1.18 10.31
C GLN A 167 -3.71 0.75 10.01
N ALA A 168 -4.70 1.61 10.28
CA ALA A 168 -6.10 1.33 9.98
C ALA A 168 -6.32 1.17 8.47
N CYS A 169 -5.68 2.02 7.66
CA CYS A 169 -5.74 1.97 6.20
C CYS A 169 -5.20 0.64 5.66
N GLY A 170 -4.01 0.23 6.10
CA GLY A 170 -3.41 -1.05 5.69
C GLY A 170 -4.24 -2.27 6.13
N ARG A 171 -4.79 -2.25 7.36
CA ARG A 171 -5.70 -3.31 7.84
C ARG A 171 -6.99 -3.38 7.04
N ALA A 172 -7.62 -2.23 6.77
CA ALA A 172 -8.84 -2.15 5.99
C ALA A 172 -8.63 -2.64 4.55
N ARG A 173 -7.53 -2.23 3.92
CA ARG A 173 -7.13 -2.69 2.59
C ARG A 173 -6.98 -4.21 2.56
N TRP A 174 -6.24 -4.78 3.52
CA TRP A 174 -6.06 -6.23 3.61
C TRP A 174 -7.40 -6.98 3.78
N ARG A 175 -8.27 -6.50 4.66
CA ARG A 175 -9.63 -7.05 4.86
C ARG A 175 -10.47 -6.98 3.59
N LEU A 176 -10.42 -5.87 2.85
CA LEU A 176 -11.14 -5.73 1.59
C LEU A 176 -10.55 -6.61 0.48
N MET A 177 -9.24 -6.82 0.44
CA MET A 177 -8.62 -7.80 -0.47
C MET A 177 -9.09 -9.22 -0.16
N ALA A 178 -9.18 -9.59 1.13
CA ALA A 178 -9.75 -10.86 1.56
C ALA A 178 -11.23 -10.98 1.16
N ALA A 179 -12.05 -9.95 1.40
CA ALA A 179 -13.44 -9.90 0.94
C ALA A 179 -13.55 -10.02 -0.59
N ARG A 180 -12.65 -9.37 -1.34
CA ARG A 180 -12.57 -9.46 -2.81
C ARG A 180 -12.28 -10.89 -3.26
N ALA A 181 -11.38 -11.61 -2.60
CA ALA A 181 -11.09 -13.01 -2.89
C ALA A 181 -12.30 -13.93 -2.63
N ARG A 182 -13.11 -13.63 -1.60
CA ARG A 182 -14.35 -14.37 -1.28
C ARG A 182 -15.50 -14.08 -2.25
N LEU A 183 -15.77 -12.81 -2.51
CA LEU A 183 -16.93 -12.36 -3.28
C LEU A 183 -16.71 -12.44 -4.79
N ARG A 184 -15.45 -12.34 -5.23
CA ARG A 184 -15.06 -12.33 -6.65
C ARG A 184 -13.84 -13.24 -6.88
N PRO A 185 -13.92 -14.54 -6.55
CA PRO A 185 -12.81 -15.47 -6.76
C PRO A 185 -12.44 -15.53 -8.24
N GLY A 186 -11.16 -15.68 -8.53
CA GLY A 186 -10.68 -15.94 -9.88
C GLY A 186 -10.77 -17.42 -10.24
N ARG A 187 -10.63 -17.71 -11.53
CA ARG A 187 -10.56 -19.09 -12.06
C ARG A 187 -9.09 -19.52 -12.16
N PRO A 188 -8.79 -20.83 -12.22
CA PRO A 188 -7.42 -21.27 -12.48
C PRO A 188 -6.90 -20.65 -13.79
N SER A 189 -5.76 -19.94 -13.74
CA SER A 189 -5.13 -19.34 -14.92
C SER A 189 -4.53 -20.37 -15.89
N SER A 190 -4.25 -21.58 -15.39
CA SER A 190 -3.73 -22.70 -16.16
C SER A 190 -4.06 -24.02 -15.45
N PRO A 191 -4.07 -25.16 -16.18
CA PRO A 191 -4.14 -26.47 -15.55
C PRO A 191 -2.98 -26.67 -14.57
N ILE A 192 -3.22 -27.36 -13.46
CA ILE A 192 -2.15 -27.72 -12.52
C ILE A 192 -1.16 -28.64 -13.25
N GLN A 193 0.06 -28.14 -13.48
CA GLN A 193 1.11 -28.88 -14.17
C GLN A 193 1.93 -29.72 -13.17
N GLY A 194 2.09 -31.02 -13.46
CA GLY A 194 2.94 -31.92 -12.68
C GLY A 194 2.27 -32.57 -11.46
N ALA A 195 2.95 -33.55 -10.87
CA ALA A 195 2.48 -34.28 -9.68
C ALA A 195 2.82 -33.58 -8.36
N GLY A 196 3.76 -32.61 -8.36
CA GLY A 196 4.26 -31.93 -7.16
C GLY A 196 3.69 -30.53 -6.91
N THR A 197 3.25 -29.81 -7.95
CA THR A 197 2.77 -28.42 -7.76
C THR A 197 1.33 -28.41 -7.25
N ARG A 198 1.14 -28.03 -5.99
CA ARG A 198 -0.18 -27.96 -5.33
C ARG A 198 -0.71 -26.53 -5.17
N TYR A 199 -0.32 -25.63 -6.08
CA TYR A 199 -0.90 -24.30 -6.18
C TYR A 199 -1.12 -23.89 -7.64
N VAL A 200 -2.02 -22.93 -7.85
CA VAL A 200 -2.27 -22.31 -9.15
C VAL A 200 -2.63 -20.85 -8.95
N LYS A 201 -2.09 -19.96 -9.79
CA LYS A 201 -2.49 -18.55 -9.80
C LYS A 201 -3.92 -18.44 -10.35
N SER A 202 -4.74 -17.59 -9.75
CA SER A 202 -6.00 -17.22 -10.38
C SER A 202 -5.75 -16.40 -11.66
N ASP A 203 -6.69 -16.42 -12.59
CA ASP A 203 -6.70 -15.61 -13.82
C ASP A 203 -6.69 -14.09 -13.55
N ARG A 204 -7.01 -13.68 -12.32
CA ARG A 204 -6.98 -12.28 -11.85
C ARG A 204 -5.73 -11.94 -11.05
N PHE A 205 -4.93 -12.93 -10.66
CA PHE A 205 -3.83 -12.74 -9.72
C PHE A 205 -2.81 -11.72 -10.22
N ASP A 206 -2.29 -11.87 -11.44
CA ASP A 206 -1.21 -11.00 -11.92
C ASP A 206 -1.66 -9.53 -12.07
N ALA A 207 -2.93 -9.30 -12.42
CA ALA A 207 -3.53 -7.96 -12.45
C ALA A 207 -3.63 -7.37 -11.04
N ARG A 208 -4.17 -8.12 -10.07
CA ARG A 208 -4.27 -7.69 -8.66
C ARG A 208 -2.90 -7.45 -8.01
N ALA A 209 -1.92 -8.28 -8.35
CA ALA A 209 -0.54 -8.12 -7.90
C ALA A 209 0.08 -6.84 -8.46
N ALA A 210 -0.21 -6.48 -9.72
CA ALA A 210 0.25 -5.24 -10.34
C ALA A 210 -0.37 -3.99 -9.69
N GLU A 211 -1.63 -4.09 -9.23
CA GLU A 211 -2.30 -3.04 -8.46
C GLU A 211 -1.68 -2.84 -7.07
N SER A 212 -1.19 -3.92 -6.45
CA SER A 212 -0.84 -3.92 -5.02
C SER A 212 0.66 -3.85 -4.73
N LEU A 213 1.52 -4.19 -5.69
CA LEU A 213 2.96 -4.32 -5.48
C LEU A 213 3.80 -3.68 -6.59
N PRO A 214 4.92 -3.02 -6.24
CA PRO A 214 5.96 -2.66 -7.19
C PRO A 214 6.53 -3.87 -7.94
N ALA A 215 7.08 -3.64 -9.15
CA ALA A 215 7.61 -4.71 -9.99
C ALA A 215 8.69 -5.59 -9.32
N ILE A 216 9.56 -4.98 -8.50
CA ILE A 216 10.61 -5.71 -7.77
C ILE A 216 10.02 -6.67 -6.73
N ASP A 217 8.96 -6.26 -6.04
CA ASP A 217 8.31 -7.07 -5.01
C ASP A 217 7.46 -8.17 -5.63
N ARG A 218 6.84 -7.94 -6.80
CA ARG A 218 6.20 -9.01 -7.58
C ARG A 218 7.16 -10.13 -7.95
N THR A 219 8.38 -9.78 -8.38
CA THR A 219 9.43 -10.76 -8.71
C THR A 219 9.90 -11.53 -7.47
N ARG A 220 9.94 -10.89 -6.31
CA ARG A 220 10.23 -11.56 -5.03
C ARG A 220 9.09 -12.50 -4.63
N ALA A 221 7.85 -12.04 -4.70
CA ALA A 221 6.67 -12.82 -4.39
C ALA A 221 6.59 -14.08 -5.28
N ASP A 222 6.80 -13.96 -6.59
CA ASP A 222 6.80 -15.11 -7.51
C ASP A 222 7.87 -16.17 -7.19
N ARG A 223 9.04 -15.75 -6.67
CA ARG A 223 10.06 -16.70 -6.20
C ARG A 223 9.60 -17.45 -4.96
N ILE A 224 8.95 -16.77 -4.02
CA ILE A 224 8.42 -17.38 -2.81
C ILE A 224 7.24 -18.29 -3.13
N LEU A 225 6.39 -17.91 -4.09
CA LEU A 225 5.24 -18.70 -4.49
C LEU A 225 5.64 -20.10 -5.01
N LYS A 226 6.77 -20.21 -5.72
CA LYS A 226 7.30 -21.51 -6.18
C LYS A 226 7.53 -22.49 -5.02
N ARG A 227 7.85 -21.97 -3.83
CA ARG A 227 8.12 -22.74 -2.62
C ARG A 227 6.86 -23.35 -2.01
N LEU A 228 5.68 -22.79 -2.30
CA LEU A 228 4.40 -23.38 -1.89
C LEU A 228 4.17 -24.77 -2.52
N GLY A 229 4.87 -25.09 -3.62
CA GLY A 229 4.83 -26.41 -4.25
C GLY A 229 5.80 -27.43 -3.65
N GLU A 230 6.60 -27.07 -2.65
CA GLU A 230 7.48 -28.01 -1.94
C GLU A 230 6.63 -28.92 -1.02
N VAL A 231 7.05 -30.18 -0.85
CA VAL A 231 6.35 -31.16 0.00
C VAL A 231 7.34 -31.72 1.04
N PRO A 232 7.19 -31.39 2.33
CA PRO A 232 6.16 -30.52 2.93
C PRO A 232 6.33 -29.03 2.56
N VAL A 233 5.27 -28.23 2.76
CA VAL A 233 5.34 -26.77 2.62
C VAL A 233 6.33 -26.23 3.67
N PRO A 234 7.31 -25.39 3.31
CA PRO A 234 8.32 -24.92 4.26
C PRO A 234 7.71 -24.07 5.37
N ASP A 235 8.12 -24.32 6.61
CA ASP A 235 7.59 -23.64 7.80
C ASP A 235 7.80 -22.12 7.76
N GLU A 236 8.88 -21.64 7.13
CA GLU A 236 9.15 -20.21 6.97
C GLU A 236 8.14 -19.47 6.08
N LEU A 237 7.32 -20.19 5.30
CA LEU A 237 6.21 -19.60 4.57
C LEU A 237 5.06 -19.22 5.50
N GLU A 238 5.04 -19.72 6.74
CA GLU A 238 4.00 -19.47 7.74
C GLU A 238 2.59 -19.68 7.17
N LEU A 239 2.37 -20.84 6.57
CA LEU A 239 1.07 -21.24 6.04
C LEU A 239 0.08 -21.40 7.18
N ARG A 240 -0.97 -20.57 7.18
CA ARG A 240 -2.03 -20.57 8.19
C ARG A 240 -3.35 -20.06 7.63
N PRO A 241 -4.49 -20.34 8.27
CA PRO A 241 -5.77 -19.71 7.95
C PRO A 241 -5.66 -18.18 7.94
N LEU A 242 -6.41 -17.54 7.06
CA LEU A 242 -6.54 -16.09 6.97
C LEU A 242 -7.76 -15.67 7.81
N ASP A 243 -7.47 -15.03 8.95
CA ASP A 243 -8.44 -14.72 10.02
C ASP A 243 -8.98 -16.01 10.70
N ASP A 244 -9.98 -15.88 11.56
CA ASP A 244 -10.63 -17.01 12.27
C ASP A 244 -11.57 -17.85 11.36
N GLY A 245 -11.45 -17.70 10.04
CA GLY A 245 -12.27 -18.41 9.05
C GLY A 245 -11.51 -19.51 8.33
N ASP A 246 -12.24 -20.55 7.89
CA ASP A 246 -11.64 -21.75 7.26
C ASP A 246 -11.50 -21.66 5.73
N ASP A 247 -11.93 -20.57 5.11
CA ASP A 247 -12.11 -20.47 3.65
C ASP A 247 -10.90 -19.88 2.91
N LEU A 248 -10.14 -19.01 3.58
CA LEU A 248 -8.94 -18.39 3.05
C LEU A 248 -7.72 -18.72 3.92
N TRP A 249 -6.56 -18.71 3.29
CA TRP A 249 -5.26 -19.02 3.89
C TRP A 249 -4.26 -17.94 3.50
N THR A 250 -3.16 -17.85 4.24
CA THR A 250 -2.09 -16.91 3.97
C THR A 250 -0.71 -17.49 4.18
N ILE A 251 0.22 -17.08 3.34
CA ILE A 251 1.66 -17.35 3.47
C ILE A 251 2.45 -16.05 3.27
N ARG A 252 3.69 -16.01 3.74
CA ARG A 252 4.63 -14.92 3.43
C ARG A 252 4.85 -14.81 1.92
N ALA A 253 4.93 -13.58 1.42
CA ALA A 253 5.30 -13.21 0.05
C ALA A 253 6.60 -12.38 -0.02
N GLY A 254 7.28 -12.21 1.13
CA GLY A 254 8.52 -11.46 1.27
C GLY A 254 8.31 -10.03 1.76
N GLY A 255 9.27 -9.51 2.54
CA GLY A 255 9.07 -8.24 3.25
C GLY A 255 7.85 -8.31 4.17
N ALA A 256 7.02 -7.27 4.16
CA ALA A 256 5.73 -7.23 4.86
C ALA A 256 4.57 -7.84 4.04
N SER A 257 4.83 -8.36 2.84
CA SER A 257 3.79 -8.85 1.94
C SER A 257 3.41 -10.29 2.22
N ARG A 258 2.14 -10.59 2.00
CA ARG A 258 1.57 -11.94 2.12
C ARG A 258 0.62 -12.25 0.97
N PHE A 259 0.45 -13.53 0.69
CA PHE A 259 -0.51 -14.03 -0.28
C PHE A 259 -1.87 -14.27 0.39
N ILE A 260 -2.94 -14.07 -0.37
CA ILE A 260 -4.28 -14.57 -0.05
C ILE A 260 -4.52 -15.81 -0.92
N LEU A 261 -4.69 -16.93 -0.23
CA LEU A 261 -4.89 -18.25 -0.82
C LEU A 261 -6.31 -18.71 -0.54
N ARG A 262 -6.89 -19.45 -1.47
CA ARG A 262 -8.14 -20.18 -1.27
C ARG A 262 -7.89 -21.66 -1.48
N VAL A 263 -8.41 -22.49 -0.58
CA VAL A 263 -8.22 -23.95 -0.70
C VAL A 263 -9.30 -24.50 -1.61
N GLU A 264 -8.86 -25.23 -2.62
CA GLU A 264 -9.70 -25.93 -3.59
C GLU A 264 -9.38 -27.41 -3.58
N ARG A 265 -10.27 -28.23 -4.17
CA ARG A 265 -10.07 -29.68 -4.28
C ARG A 265 -10.22 -30.14 -5.72
N ASP A 266 -9.27 -30.94 -6.19
CA ASP A 266 -9.36 -31.67 -7.44
C ASP A 266 -9.35 -33.19 -7.18
N ARG A 267 -9.26 -33.99 -8.24
CA ARG A 267 -9.21 -35.47 -8.15
C ARG A 267 -7.95 -35.99 -7.43
N ARG A 268 -6.91 -35.18 -7.27
CA ARG A 268 -5.63 -35.52 -6.65
C ARG A 268 -5.53 -35.03 -5.20
N GLY A 269 -6.46 -34.21 -4.74
CA GLY A 269 -6.56 -33.71 -3.37
C GLY A 269 -6.68 -32.19 -3.28
N PRO A 270 -6.41 -31.60 -2.10
CA PRO A 270 -6.46 -30.16 -1.94
C PRO A 270 -5.29 -29.46 -2.65
N PHE A 271 -5.55 -28.26 -3.17
CA PHE A 271 -4.56 -27.34 -3.74
C PHE A 271 -4.91 -25.88 -3.40
N TYR A 272 -3.92 -25.00 -3.51
CA TYR A 272 -4.08 -23.57 -3.21
C TYR A 272 -4.30 -22.76 -4.49
N MET A 273 -5.44 -22.06 -4.58
CA MET A 273 -5.67 -20.99 -5.54
C MET A 273 -5.08 -19.69 -4.99
N VAL A 274 -4.16 -19.06 -5.72
CA VAL A 274 -3.58 -17.77 -5.33
C VAL A 274 -4.48 -16.66 -5.86
N GLU A 275 -5.20 -15.99 -4.96
CA GLU A 275 -6.22 -15.00 -5.31
C GLU A 275 -5.66 -13.58 -5.33
N ASP A 276 -4.76 -13.26 -4.40
CA ASP A 276 -4.26 -11.90 -4.22
C ASP A 276 -2.89 -11.87 -3.51
N VAL A 277 -2.24 -10.71 -3.51
CA VAL A 277 -0.99 -10.46 -2.78
C VAL A 277 -0.85 -8.98 -2.43
N GLY A 278 -0.38 -8.69 -1.22
CA GLY A 278 -0.06 -7.33 -0.83
C GLY A 278 0.55 -7.24 0.56
N PRO A 279 0.96 -6.04 0.99
CA PRO A 279 1.41 -5.80 2.36
C PRO A 279 0.27 -6.12 3.33
N GLN A 280 0.54 -7.01 4.30
CA GLN A 280 -0.33 -7.19 5.45
C GLN A 280 0.18 -6.24 6.54
N ALA A 281 -0.66 -5.29 6.94
CA ALA A 281 -0.35 -4.43 8.08
C ALA A 281 -0.07 -5.31 9.31
N ALA A 282 1.07 -5.07 9.96
CA ALA A 282 1.48 -5.75 11.19
C ALA A 282 0.55 -5.40 12.37
#